data_AF-A0A820L3U4-F1
#
_entry.id   AF-A0A820L3U4-F1
#
_cell.length_a   1.000
_cell.length_b   1.000
_cell.length_c   1.000
_cell.angle_alpha   90.00
_cell.angle_beta   90.00
_cell.angle_gamma   90.00
#
_symmetry.space_group_name_H-M   'P 1'
#
loop_
_entity.id
_entity.type
_entity.pdbx_description
1 polymer ?
#
loop_
_entity_poly.entity_id
_entity_poly.type
_entity_poly.pdbx_seq_one_letter_code
_entity_poly.pdbx_strand_id
1 'polypeptide(L)'
;FFLLAARKVTKVKRQPEFLITTNVTTLSEKSGGDGYVGKLRGINLSGTEYILYDNGLSPNKISNTAQLNNRESLRRELVGIIYNTNLLGFKGPRQFTTVIPQIEQDIRPSKSEPGILDQWRNRRFGYLMQLRNKVPTYNEGRIMCFF
;
A
#
# COMPACT_ATOMS: atom_id res chain seq x y z
N PHE A 1 -16.12 -19.85 0.11
CA PHE A 1 -16.16 -18.58 0.86
C PHE A 1 -15.45 -17.51 0.06
N PHE A 2 -16.02 -16.31 -0.05
CA PHE A 2 -15.40 -15.16 -0.69
C PHE A 2 -14.77 -14.26 0.40
N LEU A 3 -13.54 -13.79 0.19
CA LEU A 3 -12.84 -12.93 1.14
C LEU A 3 -12.71 -11.50 0.61
N LEU A 4 -11.90 -11.33 -0.43
CA LEU A 4 -11.60 -10.02 -1.02
C LEU A 4 -11.50 -10.14 -2.54
N ALA A 5 -11.87 -9.06 -3.23
CA ALA A 5 -11.53 -8.83 -4.62
C ALA A 5 -10.85 -7.46 -4.76
N ALA A 6 -10.01 -7.32 -5.78
CA ALA A 6 -9.35 -6.07 -6.10
C ALA A 6 -9.54 -5.71 -7.57
N ARG A 7 -9.70 -4.42 -7.85
CA ARG A 7 -9.77 -3.88 -9.21
C ARG A 7 -8.79 -2.72 -9.36
N LYS A 8 -8.01 -2.73 -10.44
CA LYS A 8 -7.20 -1.58 -10.86
C LYS A 8 -8.12 -0.44 -11.31
N VAL A 9 -7.95 0.73 -10.73
CA VAL A 9 -8.70 1.93 -11.12
C VAL A 9 -7.96 2.62 -12.26
N THR A 10 -8.64 2.76 -13.39
CA THR A 10 -8.14 3.55 -14.50
C THR A 10 -8.54 5.01 -14.29
N LYS A 11 -7.62 5.81 -13.74
CA LYS A 11 -7.75 7.28 -13.67
C LYS A 11 -6.82 7.92 -14.70
N VAL A 12 -7.08 9.19 -15.04
CA VAL A 12 -6.17 10.03 -15.85
C VAL A 12 -4.77 10.15 -15.22
N LYS A 13 -4.67 9.97 -13.88
CA LYS A 13 -3.40 9.99 -13.15
C LYS A 13 -2.55 8.75 -13.47
N ARG A 14 -1.28 8.98 -13.80
CA ARG A 14 -0.30 7.95 -14.18
C ARG A 14 0.11 6.97 -13.06
N GLN A 15 -0.20 7.27 -11.79
CA GLN A 15 0.13 6.38 -10.67
C GLN A 15 -0.87 5.20 -10.59
N PRO A 16 -0.40 3.96 -10.40
CA PRO A 16 -1.30 2.81 -10.28
C PRO A 16 -2.14 2.91 -8.99
N GLU A 17 -3.42 2.59 -9.07
CA GLU A 17 -4.34 2.55 -7.91
C GLU A 17 -5.23 1.30 -8.02
N PHE A 18 -5.48 0.63 -6.91
CA PHE A 18 -6.37 -0.52 -6.81
C PHE A 18 -7.32 -0.36 -5.63
N LEU A 19 -8.60 -0.67 -5.84
CA LEU A 19 -9.59 -0.75 -4.77
C LEU A 19 -9.78 -2.20 -4.37
N ILE A 20 -9.83 -2.46 -3.08
CA ILE A 20 -10.01 -3.78 -2.47
C ILE A 20 -11.35 -3.78 -1.74
N THR A 21 -12.17 -4.80 -1.94
CA THR A 21 -13.53 -4.90 -1.38
C THR A 21 -13.83 -6.31 -0.89
N THR A 22 -14.76 -6.42 0.05
CA THR A 22 -15.41 -7.66 0.48
C THR A 22 -16.71 -7.96 -0.28
N ASN A 23 -17.12 -7.08 -1.21
CA ASN A 23 -18.31 -7.27 -2.04
C ASN A 23 -17.98 -7.13 -3.52
N VAL A 24 -18.09 -8.22 -4.29
CA VAL A 24 -17.78 -8.25 -5.73
C VAL A 24 -18.61 -7.28 -6.57
N THR A 25 -19.82 -6.90 -6.14
CA THR A 25 -20.68 -5.98 -6.92
C THR A 25 -20.22 -4.53 -6.83
N THR A 26 -19.42 -4.15 -5.82
CA THR A 26 -18.99 -2.77 -5.60
C THR A 26 -17.77 -2.35 -6.42
N LEU A 27 -17.11 -3.27 -7.13
CA LEU A 27 -15.99 -2.97 -8.02
C LEU A 27 -16.39 -2.44 -9.40
N SER A 28 -17.68 -2.30 -9.69
CA SER A 28 -18.13 -1.80 -10.99
C SER A 28 -17.74 -0.34 -11.21
N GLU A 29 -17.65 0.11 -12.48
CA GLU A 29 -17.44 1.54 -12.77
C GLU A 29 -18.58 2.42 -12.24
N LYS A 30 -19.79 1.86 -12.18
CA LYS A 30 -21.02 2.57 -11.79
C LYS A 30 -21.06 2.91 -10.30
N SER A 31 -20.43 2.11 -9.45
CA SER A 31 -20.40 2.35 -7.99
C SER A 31 -19.41 3.44 -7.57
N GLY A 32 -18.67 4.06 -8.50
CA GLY A 32 -17.78 5.19 -8.20
C GLY A 32 -16.62 4.85 -7.25
N GLY A 33 -16.44 3.56 -6.92
CA GLY A 33 -15.53 3.12 -5.88
C GLY A 33 -16.06 3.35 -4.46
N ASP A 34 -17.37 3.39 -4.22
CA ASP A 34 -17.94 3.29 -2.87
C ASP A 34 -17.90 1.85 -2.36
N GLY A 35 -17.71 1.69 -1.04
CA GLY A 35 -17.71 0.38 -0.38
C GLY A 35 -16.42 -0.44 -0.51
N TYR A 36 -15.29 0.19 -0.86
CA TYR A 36 -13.98 -0.46 -0.69
C TYR A 36 -13.58 -0.51 0.79
N VAL A 37 -12.86 -1.56 1.18
CA VAL A 37 -12.28 -1.72 2.52
C VAL A 37 -10.79 -1.38 2.55
N GLY A 38 -10.13 -1.36 1.39
CA GLY A 38 -8.75 -0.95 1.27
C GLY A 38 -8.39 -0.37 -0.10
N LYS A 39 -7.33 0.41 -0.15
CA LYS A 39 -6.84 1.06 -1.37
C LYS A 39 -5.33 0.95 -1.47
N LEU A 40 -4.85 0.22 -2.47
CA LEU A 40 -3.43 0.17 -2.80
C LEU A 40 -3.10 1.29 -3.79
N ARG A 41 -2.12 2.12 -3.49
CA ARG A 41 -1.73 3.24 -4.35
C ARG A 41 -0.22 3.26 -4.58
N GLY A 42 0.17 3.38 -5.84
CA GLY A 42 1.54 3.67 -6.24
C GLY A 42 1.94 5.11 -5.86
N ILE A 43 3.08 5.23 -5.20
CA ILE A 43 3.61 6.52 -4.73
C ILE A 43 4.43 7.20 -5.83
N ASN A 44 5.02 6.41 -6.71
CA ASN A 44 5.79 6.87 -7.86
C ASN A 44 5.24 6.31 -9.18
N LEU A 45 5.70 6.88 -10.29
CA LEU A 45 5.29 6.46 -11.64
C LEU A 45 5.96 5.16 -12.07
N SER A 46 7.14 4.87 -11.52
CA SER A 46 7.92 3.66 -11.84
C SER A 46 7.27 2.38 -11.33
N GLY A 47 6.26 2.47 -10.47
CA GLY A 47 5.60 1.30 -9.88
C GLY A 47 6.53 0.53 -8.96
N THR A 48 7.42 1.24 -8.24
CA THR A 48 8.37 0.61 -7.31
C THR A 48 7.99 0.83 -5.85
N GLU A 49 7.07 1.75 -5.56
CA GLU A 49 6.63 2.02 -4.20
C GLU A 49 5.11 2.10 -4.12
N TYR A 50 4.55 1.44 -3.11
CA TYR A 50 3.12 1.40 -2.88
C TYR A 50 2.80 1.63 -1.41
N ILE A 51 1.63 2.20 -1.15
CA ILE A 51 1.03 2.25 0.19
C ILE A 51 -0.36 1.63 0.11
N LEU A 52 -0.67 0.75 1.06
CA LEU A 52 -2.00 0.23 1.30
C LEU A 52 -2.69 1.08 2.38
N TYR A 53 -3.82 1.67 2.02
CA TYR A 53 -4.69 2.42 2.90
C TYR A 53 -5.92 1.60 3.30
N ASP A 54 -6.50 1.92 4.45
CA ASP A 54 -7.88 1.55 4.77
C ASP A 54 -8.90 2.40 4.00
N ASN A 55 -10.17 2.38 4.43
CA ASN A 55 -11.27 3.16 3.86
C ASN A 55 -11.47 4.55 4.48
N GLY A 56 -10.58 5.02 5.36
CA GLY A 56 -10.70 6.33 5.98
C GLY A 56 -10.49 7.50 5.01
N LEU A 57 -10.63 8.72 5.53
CA LEU A 57 -10.56 9.93 4.73
C LEU A 57 -9.11 10.30 4.39
N SER A 58 -8.88 10.68 3.13
CA SER A 58 -7.58 11.22 2.71
C SER A 58 -7.43 12.66 3.22
N PRO A 59 -6.39 13.00 4.01
CA PRO A 59 -6.21 14.36 4.54
C PRO A 59 -6.23 15.43 3.45
N ASN A 60 -5.64 15.15 2.29
CA ASN A 60 -5.58 16.08 1.15
C ASN A 60 -6.93 16.35 0.48
N LYS A 61 -8.00 15.62 0.84
CA LYS A 61 -9.34 15.78 0.29
C LYS A 61 -10.32 16.41 1.27
N ILE A 62 -9.91 16.63 2.52
CA ILE A 62 -10.76 17.19 3.56
C ILE A 62 -10.59 18.72 3.53
N SER A 63 -11.68 19.43 3.30
CA SER A 63 -11.73 20.90 3.36
C SER A 63 -12.14 21.42 4.75
N ASN A 64 -12.82 20.59 5.55
CA ASN A 64 -13.31 20.96 6.87
C ASN A 64 -12.24 20.74 7.96
N THR A 65 -11.85 21.81 8.64
CA THR A 65 -10.86 21.79 9.73
C THR A 65 -11.26 20.86 10.89
N ALA A 66 -12.55 20.76 11.22
CA ALA A 66 -13.02 19.88 12.30
C ALA A 66 -12.80 18.40 11.97
N GLN A 67 -12.98 18.01 10.71
CA GLN A 67 -12.69 16.64 10.25
C GLN A 67 -11.19 16.37 10.16
N LEU A 68 -10.40 17.36 9.74
CA LEU A 68 -8.93 17.25 9.76
C LEU A 68 -8.38 17.03 11.17
N ASN A 69 -9.00 17.64 12.18
CA ASN A 69 -8.61 17.49 13.58
C ASN A 69 -9.12 16.19 14.22
N ASN A 70 -10.10 15.52 13.60
CA ASN A 70 -10.56 14.21 14.04
C ASN A 70 -9.68 13.11 13.43
N ARG A 71 -8.61 12.76 14.15
CA ARG A 71 -7.63 11.75 13.73
C ARG A 71 -8.25 10.40 13.36
N GLU A 72 -9.31 9.97 14.06
CA GLU A 72 -9.97 8.68 13.80
C GLU A 72 -10.70 8.63 12.45
N SER A 73 -11.05 9.79 11.90
CA SER A 73 -11.64 9.87 10.56
C SER A 73 -10.61 9.76 9.43
N LEU A 74 -9.32 10.01 9.74
CA LEU A 74 -8.25 9.95 8.76
C LEU A 74 -7.89 8.51 8.44
N ARG A 75 -7.58 8.25 7.16
CA ARG A 75 -7.12 6.94 6.72
C ARG A 75 -5.84 6.51 7.40
N ARG A 76 -5.75 5.21 7.66
CA ARG A 76 -4.52 4.55 8.10
C ARG A 76 -3.67 4.15 6.90
N GLU A 77 -2.35 4.17 7.08
CA GLU A 77 -1.39 3.48 6.22
C GLU A 77 -1.07 2.12 6.84
N LEU A 78 -1.63 1.07 6.25
CA LEU A 78 -1.54 -0.31 6.75
C LEU A 78 -0.20 -0.96 6.38
N VAL A 79 0.30 -0.66 5.18
CA VAL A 79 1.50 -1.27 4.63
C VAL A 79 2.19 -0.31 3.66
N GLY A 80 3.51 -0.19 3.76
CA GLY A 80 4.40 0.37 2.74
C GLY A 80 5.15 -0.76 2.01
N ILE A 81 5.22 -0.71 0.69
CA ILE A 81 5.89 -1.73 -0.13
C ILE A 81 6.92 -1.01 -0.99
N ILE A 82 8.16 -1.47 -0.96
CA ILE A 82 9.28 -0.95 -1.74
C ILE A 82 9.90 -2.08 -2.54
N TYR A 83 9.87 -1.98 -3.85
CA TYR A 83 10.55 -2.86 -4.79
C TYR A 83 11.89 -2.25 -5.17
N ASN A 84 12.97 -3.02 -5.02
CA ASN A 84 14.26 -2.62 -5.52
C ASN A 84 14.24 -2.62 -7.05
N THR A 85 14.75 -1.56 -7.66
CA THR A 85 15.06 -1.57 -9.09
C THR A 85 16.26 -2.46 -9.31
N ASN A 86 16.12 -3.48 -10.15
CA ASN A 86 17.28 -4.24 -10.61
C ASN A 86 18.17 -3.28 -11.42
N LEU A 87 19.43 -3.13 -10.99
CA LEU A 87 20.44 -2.43 -11.77
C LEU A 87 20.80 -3.27 -13.00
N LEU A 88 21.23 -2.61 -14.08
CA LEU A 88 21.44 -3.18 -15.41
C LEU A 88 22.20 -4.52 -15.35
N GLY A 89 21.58 -5.58 -15.89
CA GLY A 89 22.19 -6.91 -16.05
C GLY A 89 21.76 -7.96 -15.01
N PHE A 90 21.16 -7.58 -13.88
CA PHE A 90 20.69 -8.54 -12.87
C PHE A 90 19.36 -9.20 -13.28
N LYS A 91 19.43 -10.46 -13.74
CA LYS A 91 18.28 -11.31 -14.11
C LYS A 91 17.79 -12.17 -12.93
N GLY A 92 17.81 -11.62 -11.72
CA GLY A 92 17.36 -12.31 -10.50
C GLY A 92 15.95 -11.88 -10.07
N PRO A 93 15.28 -12.69 -9.21
CA PRO A 93 14.02 -12.31 -8.57
C PRO A 93 14.14 -10.97 -7.84
N ARG A 94 13.17 -10.09 -8.07
CA ARG A 94 13.21 -8.72 -7.55
C ARG A 94 13.08 -8.74 -6.03
N GLN A 95 14.03 -8.11 -5.34
CA GLN A 95 13.92 -7.91 -3.89
C GLN A 95 12.84 -6.88 -3.58
N PHE A 96 12.06 -7.12 -2.54
CA PHE A 96 11.13 -6.14 -2.00
C PHE A 96 11.16 -6.12 -0.47
N THR A 97 10.92 -4.91 0.06
CA THR A 97 10.77 -4.63 1.48
C THR A 97 9.32 -4.25 1.74
N THR A 98 8.74 -4.85 2.77
CA THR A 98 7.44 -4.47 3.29
C THR A 98 7.63 -3.82 4.65
N VAL A 99 6.99 -2.69 4.87
CA VAL A 99 7.00 -1.95 6.13
C VAL A 99 5.57 -1.93 6.64
N ILE A 100 5.36 -2.36 7.87
CA ILE A 100 4.05 -2.33 8.53
C ILE A 100 4.18 -1.58 9.86
N PRO A 101 3.10 -0.97 10.38
CA PRO A 101 3.07 -0.51 11.76
C PRO A 101 3.29 -1.69 12.72
N GLN A 102 3.85 -1.42 13.89
CA GLN A 102 3.81 -2.39 14.99
C GLN A 102 2.37 -2.65 15.45
N ILE A 103 2.12 -3.78 16.11
CA ILE A 103 0.79 -4.33 16.40
C ILE A 103 -0.17 -3.31 17.04
N GLU A 104 0.34 -2.45 17.93
CA GLU A 104 -0.44 -1.47 18.69
C GLU A 104 -0.36 -0.04 18.11
N GLN A 105 0.25 0.12 16.94
CA GLN A 105 0.53 1.42 16.35
C GLN A 105 -0.36 1.70 15.13
N ASP A 106 -1.03 2.85 15.17
CA ASP A 106 -1.83 3.37 14.07
C ASP A 106 -1.09 4.52 13.39
N ILE A 107 -0.69 4.31 12.13
CA ILE A 107 -0.09 5.37 11.31
C ILE A 107 -1.17 6.02 10.49
N ARG A 108 -1.59 7.22 10.90
CA ARG A 108 -2.57 8.05 10.21
C ARG A 108 -1.90 9.34 9.78
N PRO A 109 -1.37 9.42 8.54
CA PRO A 109 -0.63 10.60 8.10
C PRO A 109 -1.54 11.82 8.08
N SER A 110 -0.97 12.96 8.44
CA SER A 110 -1.63 14.27 8.42
C SER A 110 -0.63 15.33 7.93
N LYS A 111 -0.95 16.63 8.08
CA LYS A 111 0.03 17.69 7.77
C LYS A 111 1.21 17.70 8.74
N SER A 112 0.99 17.30 9.99
CA SER A 112 2.01 17.27 11.06
C SER A 112 2.57 15.88 11.32
N GLU A 113 1.88 14.82 10.90
CA GLU A 113 2.26 13.44 11.18
C GLU A 113 2.74 12.70 9.92
N PRO A 114 3.93 12.09 9.94
CA PRO A 114 4.51 11.44 8.78
C PRO A 114 3.86 10.07 8.48
N GLY A 115 3.78 9.73 7.20
CA GLY A 115 3.37 8.41 6.74
C GLY A 115 4.45 7.33 6.88
N ILE A 116 4.08 6.08 6.58
CA ILE A 116 4.88 4.88 6.80
C ILE A 116 6.20 4.90 6.01
N LEU A 117 6.16 5.29 4.73
CA LEU A 117 7.35 5.35 3.88
C LEU A 117 8.25 6.52 4.24
N ASP A 118 7.69 7.64 4.70
CA ASP A 118 8.48 8.78 5.17
C ASP A 118 9.23 8.43 6.46
N GLN A 119 8.55 7.81 7.43
CA GLN A 119 9.18 7.32 8.64
C GLN A 119 10.28 6.30 8.33
N TRP A 120 10.03 5.35 7.43
CA TRP A 120 11.00 4.34 7.01
C TRP A 120 12.25 4.96 6.36
N ARG A 121 12.09 5.89 5.41
CA ARG A 121 13.21 6.59 4.75
C ARG A 121 14.05 7.39 5.73
N ASN A 122 13.40 8.03 6.71
CA ASN A 122 14.04 8.78 7.77
C ASN A 122 14.56 7.90 8.93
N ARG A 123 14.57 6.56 8.75
CA ARG A 123 15.05 5.57 9.73
C ARG A 123 14.35 5.65 11.10
N ARG A 124 13.10 6.11 11.13
CA ARG A 124 12.25 6.18 12.33
C ARG A 124 11.52 4.86 12.53
N PHE A 125 12.25 3.84 13.00
CA PHE A 125 11.72 2.48 13.11
C PHE A 125 10.97 2.18 14.41
N GLY A 126 10.90 3.13 15.36
CA GLY A 126 10.29 2.90 16.68
C GLY A 126 8.87 2.32 16.63
N TYR A 127 8.09 2.69 15.60
CA TYR A 127 6.71 2.22 15.40
C TYR A 127 6.54 1.32 14.17
N LEU A 128 7.65 0.91 13.54
CA LEU A 128 7.64 0.17 12.29
C LEU A 128 8.25 -1.22 12.46
N MET A 129 7.70 -2.17 11.71
CA MET A 129 8.31 -3.46 11.47
C MET A 129 8.67 -3.57 9.99
N GLN A 130 9.93 -3.93 9.71
CA GLN A 130 10.42 -4.12 8.36
C GLN A 130 10.56 -5.61 8.06
N LEU A 131 9.91 -6.05 6.99
CA LEU A 131 9.95 -7.40 6.45
C LEU A 131 10.62 -7.37 5.09
N ARG A 132 11.30 -8.45 4.72
CA ARG A 132 11.91 -8.62 3.39
C ARG A 132 11.48 -9.97 2.85
N ASN A 133 11.32 -10.05 1.53
CA ASN A 133 11.07 -11.33 0.91
C ASN A 133 12.25 -12.28 1.13
N LYS A 134 11.95 -13.56 1.31
CA LYS A 134 12.99 -14.60 1.36
C LYS A 134 13.68 -14.66 -0.01
N VAL A 135 15.01 -14.73 0.01
CA VAL A 135 15.78 -14.94 -1.22
C VAL A 135 15.46 -16.33 -1.76
N PRO A 136 15.00 -16.45 -3.01
CA PRO A 136 14.66 -17.74 -3.57
C PRO A 136 15.92 -18.59 -3.72
N THR A 137 15.78 -19.88 -3.44
CA THR A 137 16.81 -20.90 -3.65
C THR A 137 16.48 -21.66 -4.92
N TYR A 138 17.46 -21.82 -5.81
CA TYR A 138 17.30 -22.62 -7.02
C TYR A 138 17.11 -24.10 -6.63
N ASN A 139 16.09 -24.75 -7.17
CA ASN A 139 15.84 -26.17 -6.94
C ASN A 139 16.09 -26.92 -8.26
N GLU A 140 17.19 -27.67 -8.31
CA GLU A 140 17.66 -28.37 -9.52
C GLU A 140 16.67 -29.44 -10.02
N GLY A 141 15.75 -29.92 -9.15
CA GLY A 141 14.79 -30.98 -9.49
C GLY A 141 13.37 -30.52 -9.81
N ARG A 142 13.02 -29.25 -9.60
CA ARG A 142 11.67 -28.71 -9.90
C ARG A 142 11.77 -27.23 -10.25
N ILE A 143 11.47 -26.90 -11.51
CA ILE A 143 11.09 -25.53 -11.88
C ILE A 143 9.74 -25.25 -11.23
N MET A 144 9.75 -24.70 -10.02
CA MET A 144 8.56 -24.13 -9.38
C MET A 144 8.94 -22.77 -8.82
N CYS A 145 8.71 -21.74 -9.64
CA CYS A 145 8.59 -20.37 -9.16
C CYS A 145 7.24 -20.24 -8.45
N PHE A 146 7.25 -19.94 -7.15
CA PHE A 146 6.04 -19.46 -6.48
C PHE A 146 5.84 -18.00 -6.88
N PHE A 147 4.69 -17.70 -7.50
CA PHE A 147 4.23 -16.36 -7.86
C PHE A 147 3.70 -15.60 -6.64
#